data_AF-A0A5M8PZC0-F1
#
_entry.id   AF-A0A5M8PZC0-F1
#
_cell.length_a   1.000
_cell.length_b   1.000
_cell.length_c   1.000
_cell.angle_alpha   90.00
_cell.angle_beta   90.00
_cell.angle_gamma   90.00
#
_symmetry.space_group_name_H-M   'P 1'
#
loop_
_entity.id
_entity.type
_entity.pdbx_description
1 polymer ?
#
loop_
_entity_poly.entity_id
_entity_poly.type
_entity_poly.pdbx_seq_one_letter_code
_entity_poly.pdbx_strand_id
1 'polypeptide(L)'
;MQIVFTLSALLTLLPLASLSLAVLPPTDNSPPSLSRRQIIQYCYNGPTTIPGAPFTTHPEVIPELPTSDPLTWCTPNTRTYITLLYTRPLPNAHAWSTIQHVIDAAFAISRAAISAGGDRVIQTGQWVHADLGVQVAFMNTNNHQMTYGVLSAALVGVEGWMQMTQAAGGGRGRYGLMFLMG
;
A
#
# COMPACT_ATOMS: atom_id res chain seq x y z
N MET A 1 -30.27 -17.95 63.17
CA MET A 1 -30.84 -17.44 61.90
C MET A 1 -29.68 -16.88 61.08
N GLN A 2 -29.31 -17.58 60.01
CA GLN A 2 -28.59 -17.14 58.80
C GLN A 2 -27.27 -16.34 58.92
N ILE A 3 -26.15 -17.06 59.02
CA ILE A 3 -24.79 -16.61 58.62
C ILE A 3 -24.21 -17.70 57.71
N VAL A 4 -24.56 -17.75 56.41
CA VAL A 4 -24.00 -18.77 55.48
C VAL A 4 -23.79 -18.27 54.03
N PHE A 5 -24.01 -17.00 53.69
CA PHE A 5 -24.09 -16.56 52.28
C PHE A 5 -22.92 -15.73 51.71
N THR A 6 -21.73 -15.72 52.33
CA THR A 6 -20.62 -14.83 51.86
C THR A 6 -19.38 -15.52 51.29
N LEU A 7 -19.33 -16.86 51.22
CA LEU A 7 -18.11 -17.59 50.84
C LEU A 7 -18.03 -18.08 49.38
N SER A 8 -19.06 -17.86 48.55
CA SER A 8 -19.07 -18.32 47.15
C SER A 8 -18.52 -17.33 46.12
N ALA A 9 -18.15 -16.11 46.52
CA ALA A 9 -17.69 -15.07 45.58
C ALA A 9 -16.15 -15.03 45.36
N LEU A 10 -15.37 -15.82 46.10
CA LEU A 10 -13.90 -15.78 46.05
C LEU A 10 -13.25 -16.92 45.23
N LEU A 11 -14.06 -17.83 44.67
CA LEU A 11 -13.57 -19.04 43.98
C LEU A 11 -13.62 -18.98 42.43
N THR A 12 -13.98 -17.83 41.84
CA THR A 12 -13.98 -17.66 40.36
C THR A 12 -12.77 -16.88 39.81
N LEU A 13 -11.79 -16.52 40.65
CA LEU A 13 -10.60 -15.75 40.24
C LEU A 13 -9.36 -16.60 39.87
N LEU A 14 -9.46 -17.94 39.87
CA LEU A 14 -8.38 -18.83 39.41
C LEU A 14 -8.87 -19.63 38.19
N PRO A 15 -8.78 -19.07 36.98
CA PRO A 15 -7.71 -19.54 36.10
C PRO A 15 -7.21 -18.43 35.16
N LEU A 16 -6.47 -17.46 35.71
CA LEU A 16 -5.63 -16.54 34.93
C LEU A 16 -4.15 -16.94 34.99
N ALA A 17 -3.86 -18.22 35.26
CA ALA A 17 -2.59 -18.82 34.90
C ALA A 17 -2.57 -19.02 33.37
N SER A 18 -2.54 -17.90 32.66
CA SER A 18 -2.29 -17.83 31.24
C SER A 18 -1.01 -18.61 30.97
N LEU A 19 -1.13 -19.63 30.11
CA LEU A 19 -0.01 -20.34 29.51
C LEU A 19 0.93 -19.33 28.86
N SER A 20 1.93 -18.88 29.60
CA SER A 20 3.14 -18.30 29.04
C SER A 20 3.93 -19.43 28.38
N LEU A 21 3.46 -19.86 27.21
CA LEU A 21 4.32 -20.53 26.24
C LEU A 21 5.37 -19.50 25.84
N ALA A 22 6.45 -19.44 26.61
CA ALA A 22 7.71 -18.88 26.19
C ALA A 22 8.19 -19.74 25.01
N VAL A 23 7.73 -19.38 23.81
CA VAL A 23 8.33 -19.86 22.57
C VAL A 23 9.76 -19.34 22.60
N LEU A 24 10.72 -20.26 22.82
CA LEU A 24 12.12 -19.97 22.63
C LEU A 24 12.27 -19.41 21.20
N PRO A 25 12.83 -18.20 21.02
CA PRO A 25 13.11 -17.72 19.68
C PRO A 25 14.03 -18.74 19.00
N PRO A 26 13.79 -19.10 17.73
CA PRO A 26 14.71 -19.95 17.00
C PRO A 26 16.09 -19.31 17.06
N THR A 27 17.06 -19.99 17.68
CA THR A 27 18.48 -19.61 17.71
C THR A 27 19.13 -19.96 16.37
N ASP A 28 18.46 -19.64 15.28
CA ASP A 28 19.06 -19.76 13.97
C ASP A 28 20.00 -18.56 13.81
N ASN A 29 21.29 -18.80 14.06
CA ASN A 29 22.36 -17.82 13.84
C ASN A 29 22.61 -17.58 12.33
N SER A 30 21.83 -18.21 11.45
CA SER A 30 21.77 -17.78 10.06
C SER A 30 21.24 -16.34 10.05
N PRO A 31 22.00 -15.36 9.53
CA PRO A 31 21.43 -14.03 9.29
C PRO A 31 20.17 -14.26 8.46
N PRO A 32 19.01 -13.67 8.83
CA PRO A 32 17.81 -13.84 8.04
C PRO A 32 18.21 -13.52 6.61
N SER A 33 17.97 -14.47 5.70
CA SER A 33 18.14 -14.27 4.26
C SER A 33 17.03 -13.33 3.76
N LEU A 34 16.99 -12.14 4.35
CA LEU A 34 16.66 -10.92 3.67
C LEU A 34 17.84 -10.67 2.74
N SER A 35 17.97 -11.49 1.69
CA SER A 35 18.60 -11.02 0.47
C SER A 35 17.97 -9.66 0.25
N ARG A 36 18.75 -8.59 0.49
CA ARG A 36 18.37 -7.23 0.19
C ARG A 36 17.93 -7.34 -1.24
N ARG A 37 16.60 -7.35 -1.50
CA ARG A 37 16.07 -7.25 -2.86
C ARG A 37 16.94 -6.16 -3.46
N GLN A 38 17.52 -6.40 -4.64
CA GLN A 38 18.17 -5.34 -5.38
C GLN A 38 17.05 -4.35 -5.71
N ILE A 39 16.72 -3.53 -4.72
CA ILE A 39 15.70 -2.52 -4.71
C ILE A 39 16.34 -1.45 -5.57
N ILE A 40 15.67 -1.20 -6.68
CA ILE A 40 15.92 -0.09 -7.57
C ILE A 40 16.23 1.13 -6.70
N GLN A 41 17.46 1.65 -6.83
CA GLN A 41 17.97 2.65 -5.90
C GLN A 41 17.24 4.00 -6.03
N TYR A 42 16.57 4.23 -7.15
CA TYR A 42 16.00 5.51 -7.50
C TYR A 42 14.58 5.39 -8.05
N CYS A 43 13.76 6.39 -7.75
CA CYS A 43 12.45 6.54 -8.36
C CYS A 43 12.59 6.86 -9.85
N TYR A 44 11.73 6.27 -10.67
CA TYR A 44 11.77 6.47 -12.11
C TYR A 44 11.46 7.92 -12.51
N ASN A 45 10.55 8.60 -11.80
CA ASN A 45 10.30 10.03 -11.95
C ASN A 45 11.29 10.94 -11.21
N GLY A 46 12.30 10.37 -10.55
CA GLY A 46 13.33 11.09 -9.83
C GLY A 46 14.63 10.30 -9.83
N PRO A 47 15.44 10.38 -10.90
CA PRO A 47 16.63 9.54 -11.07
C PRO A 47 17.68 9.66 -9.95
N THR A 48 17.60 10.70 -9.14
CA THR A 48 18.45 10.95 -7.97
C THR A 48 17.71 10.80 -6.65
N THR A 49 16.40 10.49 -6.69
CA THR A 49 15.52 10.39 -5.52
C THR A 49 15.43 8.96 -5.06
N ILE A 50 15.85 8.71 -3.83
CA ILE A 50 15.72 7.41 -3.18
C ILE A 50 14.26 7.23 -2.73
N PRO A 51 13.61 6.06 -2.96
CA PRO A 51 12.28 5.78 -2.46
C PRO A 51 12.15 6.04 -0.95
N GLY A 52 11.13 6.80 -0.54
CA GLY A 52 10.93 7.21 0.85
C GLY A 52 11.55 8.56 1.22
N ALA A 53 12.44 9.11 0.38
CA ALA A 53 12.92 10.48 0.55
C ALA A 53 11.81 11.49 0.17
N PRO A 54 11.79 12.69 0.79
CA PRO A 54 10.93 13.78 0.33
C PRO A 54 11.19 14.07 -1.15
N PHE A 55 10.14 14.02 -1.96
CA PHE A 55 10.22 14.26 -3.40
C PHE A 55 9.41 15.50 -3.75
N THR A 56 10.06 16.61 -4.11
CA THR A 56 9.39 17.90 -4.39
C THR A 56 9.32 18.23 -5.88
N THR A 57 10.06 17.50 -6.70
CA THR A 57 10.24 17.83 -8.11
C THR A 57 9.23 17.08 -8.97
N HIS A 58 8.57 17.75 -9.91
CA HIS A 58 7.95 17.04 -11.02
C HIS A 58 9.03 16.71 -12.06
N PRO A 59 9.01 15.52 -12.69
CA PRO A 59 9.91 15.23 -13.79
C PRO A 59 9.66 16.26 -14.92
N GLU A 60 10.67 17.07 -15.21
CA GLU A 60 10.64 18.07 -16.28
C GLU A 60 10.73 17.41 -17.67
N VAL A 61 11.28 16.20 -17.72
CA VAL A 61 11.41 15.39 -18.93
C VAL A 61 10.54 14.15 -18.79
N ILE A 62 9.65 13.92 -19.76
CA ILE A 62 8.89 12.66 -19.88
C ILE A 62 9.90 11.57 -20.21
N PRO A 63 10.21 10.64 -19.30
CA PRO A 63 11.17 9.60 -19.59
C PRO A 63 10.57 8.63 -20.62
N GLU A 64 11.41 7.99 -21.43
CA GLU A 64 10.97 6.92 -22.34
C GLU A 64 10.27 5.82 -21.55
N LEU A 65 9.09 5.38 -22.01
CA LEU A 65 8.30 4.36 -21.33
C LEU A 65 9.18 3.20 -20.85
N PRO A 66 9.07 2.81 -19.57
CA PRO A 66 9.92 1.79 -18.97
C PRO A 66 9.74 0.47 -19.72
N THR A 67 10.87 -0.18 -19.97
CA THR A 67 10.90 -1.50 -20.61
C THR A 67 11.02 -2.64 -19.60
N SER A 68 11.32 -2.33 -18.34
CA SER A 68 11.58 -3.29 -17.26
C SER A 68 10.64 -3.12 -16.07
N ASP A 69 10.20 -4.25 -15.52
CA ASP A 69 9.42 -4.34 -14.28
C ASP A 69 10.19 -5.07 -13.18
N PRO A 70 9.96 -4.75 -11.89
CA PRO A 70 9.04 -3.72 -11.40
C PRO A 70 9.58 -2.29 -11.57
N LEU A 71 8.69 -1.29 -11.52
CA LEU A 71 9.06 0.13 -11.55
C LEU A 71 8.72 0.82 -10.24
N THR A 72 9.64 1.63 -9.72
CA THR A 72 9.39 2.46 -8.53
C THR A 72 9.06 3.90 -8.91
N TRP A 73 7.98 4.44 -8.36
CA TRP A 73 7.54 5.81 -8.59
C TRP A 73 7.35 6.57 -7.28
N CYS A 74 8.00 7.73 -7.15
CA CYS A 74 7.91 8.58 -5.96
C CYS A 74 6.70 9.50 -6.07
N THR A 75 5.89 9.59 -5.01
CA THR A 75 4.72 10.49 -5.01
C THR A 75 5.16 11.91 -4.63
N PRO A 76 4.87 12.93 -5.47
CA PRO A 76 5.23 14.32 -5.19
C PRO A 76 4.72 14.82 -3.85
N ASN A 77 5.53 15.63 -3.17
CA ASN A 77 5.30 16.26 -1.87
C ASN A 77 5.01 15.27 -0.73
N THR A 78 5.45 14.02 -0.87
CA THR A 78 5.31 12.99 0.16
C THR A 78 6.61 12.22 0.35
N ARG A 79 6.61 11.31 1.32
CA ARG A 79 7.62 10.24 1.47
C ARG A 79 7.08 8.89 0.99
N THR A 80 5.97 8.88 0.26
CA THR A 80 5.33 7.65 -0.22
C THR A 80 5.82 7.35 -1.62
N TYR A 81 6.13 6.09 -1.88
CA TYR A 81 6.39 5.60 -3.23
C TYR A 81 5.53 4.37 -3.50
N ILE A 82 5.28 4.14 -4.79
CA ILE A 82 4.59 2.94 -5.26
C ILE A 82 5.56 2.12 -6.09
N THR A 83 5.45 0.80 -5.96
CA THR A 83 6.06 -0.15 -6.89
C THR A 83 4.97 -0.67 -7.82
N LEU A 84 5.18 -0.48 -9.11
CA LEU A 84 4.30 -0.87 -10.19
C LEU A 84 4.81 -2.18 -10.79
N LEU A 85 3.97 -3.20 -10.77
CA LEU A 85 4.20 -4.46 -11.47
C LEU A 85 3.18 -4.58 -12.59
N TYR A 86 3.63 -4.80 -13.83
CA TYR A 86 2.73 -5.06 -14.93
C TYR A 86 2.56 -6.55 -15.12
N THR A 87 1.31 -6.97 -15.14
CA THR A 87 0.96 -8.37 -15.33
C THR A 87 0.42 -8.63 -16.73
N ARG A 88 -0.53 -7.82 -17.20
CA ARG A 88 -1.23 -8.05 -18.47
C ARG A 88 -1.66 -6.75 -19.15
N PRO A 89 -1.82 -6.76 -20.49
CA PRO A 89 -2.47 -5.69 -21.23
C PRO A 89 -3.95 -5.56 -20.85
N LEU A 90 -4.47 -4.34 -20.73
CA LEU A 90 -5.92 -4.15 -20.68
C LEU A 90 -6.49 -4.28 -22.08
N PRO A 91 -7.53 -5.11 -22.27
CA PRO A 91 -8.26 -5.12 -23.52
C PRO A 91 -9.01 -3.79 -23.65
N ASN A 92 -8.81 -3.11 -24.79
CA ASN A 92 -9.61 -1.97 -25.31
C ASN A 92 -9.10 -0.56 -24.96
N ALA A 93 -9.34 0.38 -25.90
CA ALA A 93 -9.00 1.80 -25.78
C ALA A 93 -9.78 2.55 -24.67
N HIS A 94 -10.94 2.03 -24.26
CA HIS A 94 -11.73 2.57 -23.15
C HIS A 94 -11.19 2.21 -21.75
N ALA A 95 -10.14 1.37 -21.70
CA ALA A 95 -9.50 0.98 -20.46
C ALA A 95 -9.05 2.21 -19.63
N TRP A 96 -8.65 3.30 -20.28
CA TRP A 96 -8.17 4.48 -19.58
C TRP A 96 -9.23 5.16 -18.71
N SER A 97 -10.36 5.51 -19.31
CA SER A 97 -11.47 6.14 -18.59
C SER A 97 -12.00 5.24 -17.49
N THR A 98 -12.00 3.91 -17.71
CA THR A 98 -12.40 2.94 -16.70
C THR A 98 -11.43 2.89 -15.53
N ILE A 99 -10.12 2.80 -15.77
CA ILE A 99 -9.13 2.83 -14.68
C ILE A 99 -9.20 4.17 -13.95
N GLN A 100 -9.24 5.29 -14.67
CA GLN A 100 -9.32 6.62 -14.09
C GLN A 100 -10.54 6.72 -13.17
N HIS A 101 -11.70 6.22 -13.60
CA HIS A 101 -12.90 6.19 -12.77
C HIS A 101 -12.69 5.41 -11.46
N VAL A 102 -12.07 4.22 -11.52
CA VAL A 102 -11.77 3.39 -10.35
C VAL A 102 -10.78 4.10 -9.40
N ILE A 103 -9.78 4.79 -9.94
CA ILE A 103 -8.81 5.56 -9.15
C ILE A 103 -9.46 6.80 -8.52
N ASP A 104 -10.31 7.52 -9.25
CA ASP A 104 -11.05 8.69 -8.75
C ASP A 104 -12.00 8.28 -7.61
N ALA A 105 -12.71 7.16 -7.79
CA ALA A 105 -13.59 6.59 -6.76
C ALA A 105 -12.78 6.19 -5.51
N ALA A 106 -11.63 5.53 -5.70
CA ALA A 106 -10.72 5.20 -4.60
C ALA A 106 -10.23 6.44 -3.85
N PHE A 107 -9.89 7.50 -4.58
CA PHE A 107 -9.45 8.77 -4.02
C PHE A 107 -10.57 9.43 -3.21
N ALA A 108 -11.79 9.47 -3.75
CA ALA A 108 -12.96 9.98 -3.06
C ALA A 108 -13.25 9.22 -1.75
N ILE A 109 -13.16 7.88 -1.76
CA ILE A 109 -13.32 7.04 -0.56
C ILE A 109 -12.27 7.37 0.50
N SER A 110 -10.99 7.45 0.11
CA SER A 110 -9.91 7.76 1.06
C SER A 110 -10.06 9.15 1.69
N ARG A 111 -10.42 10.16 0.88
CA ARG A 111 -10.69 11.52 1.37
C ARG A 111 -11.91 11.59 2.27
N ALA A 112 -12.99 10.89 1.94
CA ALA A 112 -14.17 10.80 2.78
C ALA A 112 -13.82 10.22 4.15
N ALA A 113 -13.05 9.13 4.20
CA ALA A 113 -12.61 8.51 5.45
C ALA A 113 -11.77 9.46 6.34
N ILE A 114 -10.85 10.22 5.73
CA ILE A 114 -10.04 11.25 6.40
C ILE A 114 -10.93 12.39 6.91
N SER A 115 -11.86 12.88 6.09
CA SER A 115 -12.77 13.97 6.50
C SER A 115 -13.69 13.57 7.66
N ALA A 116 -14.13 12.31 7.68
CA ALA A 116 -15.08 11.80 8.68
C ALA A 116 -14.44 11.46 10.03
N GLY A 117 -13.11 11.34 10.13
CA GLY A 117 -12.49 11.12 11.43
C GLY A 117 -10.97 10.98 11.42
N GLY A 118 -10.32 11.76 10.56
CA GLY A 118 -8.87 11.89 10.49
C GLY A 118 -8.17 10.73 9.77
N ASP A 119 -6.85 10.84 9.71
CA ASP A 119 -6.02 9.77 9.16
C ASP A 119 -5.97 8.58 10.13
N ARG A 120 -6.55 7.46 9.70
CA ARG A 120 -6.73 6.26 10.53
C ARG A 120 -6.15 5.05 9.83
N VAL A 121 -5.73 4.08 10.63
CA VAL A 121 -5.25 2.79 10.15
C VAL A 121 -6.40 2.02 9.49
N ILE A 122 -6.11 1.43 8.34
CA ILE A 122 -6.96 0.49 7.63
C ILE A 122 -6.77 -0.87 8.29
N GLN A 123 -7.86 -1.42 8.85
CA GLN A 123 -7.86 -2.47 9.86
C GLN A 123 -7.16 -3.77 9.46
N THR A 124 -7.06 -4.04 8.15
CA THR A 124 -6.42 -5.25 7.58
C THR A 124 -5.04 -4.97 6.99
N GLY A 125 -4.58 -3.71 6.96
CA GLY A 125 -3.35 -3.34 6.27
C GLY A 125 -3.43 -3.35 4.74
N GLN A 126 -4.54 -3.84 4.21
CA GLN A 126 -4.82 -3.98 2.79
C GLN A 126 -6.12 -3.25 2.48
N TRP A 127 -6.12 -2.53 1.36
CA TRP A 127 -7.31 -1.86 0.86
C TRP A 127 -7.57 -2.31 -0.56
N VAL A 128 -8.82 -2.62 -0.86
CA VAL A 128 -9.24 -3.13 -2.16
C VAL A 128 -10.51 -2.40 -2.58
N HIS A 129 -10.54 -1.97 -3.83
CA HIS A 129 -11.73 -1.44 -4.45
C HIS A 129 -11.87 -2.03 -5.85
N ALA A 130 -13.07 -2.42 -6.20
CA ALA A 130 -13.38 -3.01 -7.50
C ALA A 130 -14.63 -2.35 -8.05
N ASP A 131 -14.55 -1.92 -9.29
CA ASP A 131 -15.66 -1.32 -10.03
C ASP A 131 -15.43 -1.49 -11.54
N LEU A 132 -16.51 -1.53 -12.32
CA LEU A 132 -16.47 -1.67 -13.79
C LEU A 132 -15.60 -2.85 -14.31
N GLY A 133 -15.51 -3.94 -13.53
CA GLY A 133 -14.70 -5.11 -13.87
C GLY A 133 -13.18 -4.91 -13.68
N VAL A 134 -12.76 -3.80 -13.08
CA VAL A 134 -11.37 -3.50 -12.72
C VAL A 134 -11.24 -3.48 -11.20
N GLN A 135 -10.11 -3.94 -10.69
CA GLN A 135 -9.81 -3.92 -9.26
C GLN A 135 -8.49 -3.19 -9.02
N VAL A 136 -8.47 -2.34 -8.00
CA VAL A 136 -7.28 -1.74 -7.45
C VAL A 136 -7.07 -2.26 -6.03
N ALA A 137 -5.84 -2.64 -5.71
CA ALA A 137 -5.45 -3.14 -4.40
C ALA A 137 -4.14 -2.49 -3.95
N PHE A 138 -4.11 -2.11 -2.67
CA PHE A 138 -2.97 -1.48 -2.01
C PHE A 138 -2.62 -2.23 -0.75
N MET A 139 -1.32 -2.42 -0.52
CA MET A 139 -0.78 -2.98 0.71
C MET A 139 0.56 -2.33 1.04
N ASN A 140 0.79 -2.01 2.31
CA ASN A 140 2.08 -1.56 2.80
C ASN A 140 3.02 -2.76 2.97
N THR A 141 4.17 -2.73 2.28
CA THR A 141 5.24 -3.72 2.28
C THR A 141 6.12 -3.71 3.52
N ASN A 142 6.13 -2.62 4.29
CA ASN A 142 7.04 -2.48 5.43
C ASN A 142 6.48 -3.21 6.66
N ASN A 143 5.34 -2.77 7.16
CA ASN A 143 4.78 -3.25 8.43
C ASN A 143 3.33 -3.72 8.31
N HIS A 144 2.82 -3.88 7.09
CA HIS A 144 1.41 -4.19 6.81
C HIS A 144 0.41 -3.23 7.50
N GLN A 145 0.84 -2.04 7.91
CA GLN A 145 -0.05 -1.02 8.45
C GLN A 145 -0.17 0.08 7.40
N MET A 146 -1.39 0.31 6.94
CA MET A 146 -1.69 1.36 5.97
C MET A 146 -2.69 2.32 6.58
N THR A 147 -2.50 3.62 6.38
CA THR A 147 -3.49 4.64 6.76
C THR A 147 -4.18 5.18 5.51
N TYR A 148 -5.30 5.89 5.69
CA TYR A 148 -5.98 6.54 4.56
C TYR A 148 -5.13 7.65 3.92
N GLY A 149 -4.25 8.31 4.68
CA GLY A 149 -3.29 9.29 4.19
C GLY A 149 -2.24 8.65 3.29
N VAL A 150 -1.70 7.49 3.69
CA VAL A 150 -0.78 6.70 2.85
C VAL A 150 -1.48 6.21 1.58
N LEU A 151 -2.71 5.69 1.69
CA LEU A 151 -3.52 5.29 0.53
C LEU A 151 -3.75 6.47 -0.44
N SER A 152 -4.10 7.64 0.08
CA SER A 152 -4.32 8.85 -0.72
C SER A 152 -3.05 9.28 -1.46
N ALA A 153 -1.90 9.28 -0.78
CA ALA A 153 -0.60 9.53 -1.41
C ALA A 153 -0.29 8.49 -2.50
N ALA A 154 -0.54 7.22 -2.24
CA ALA A 154 -0.40 6.15 -3.24
C ALA A 154 -1.16 6.46 -4.52
N LEU A 155 -2.44 6.81 -4.38
CA LEU A 155 -3.36 7.07 -5.48
C LEU A 155 -2.87 8.26 -6.31
N VAL A 156 -2.35 9.31 -5.69
CA VAL A 156 -1.67 10.42 -6.39
C VAL A 156 -0.45 9.91 -7.17
N GLY A 157 0.33 9.01 -6.60
CA GLY A 157 1.43 8.34 -7.29
C GLY A 157 0.97 7.56 -8.52
N VAL A 158 -0.12 6.80 -8.39
CA VAL A 158 -0.72 6.03 -9.49
C VAL A 158 -1.21 6.94 -10.59
N GLU A 159 -1.94 8.00 -10.23
CA GLU A 159 -2.45 8.98 -11.17
C GLU A 159 -1.32 9.69 -11.91
N GLY A 160 -0.27 10.13 -11.22
CA GLY A 160 0.90 10.76 -11.84
C GLY A 160 1.63 9.82 -12.81
N TRP A 161 1.79 8.54 -12.43
CA TRP A 161 2.33 7.51 -13.31
C TRP A 161 1.48 7.37 -14.59
N MET A 162 0.16 7.31 -14.39
CA MET A 162 -0.81 7.16 -15.44
C MET A 162 -0.77 8.33 -16.43
N GLN A 163 -0.84 9.56 -15.94
CA GLN A 163 -0.78 10.78 -16.76
C GLN A 163 0.51 10.83 -17.60
N MET A 164 1.66 10.51 -17.01
CA MET A 164 2.95 10.45 -17.73
C MET A 164 2.90 9.41 -18.85
N THR A 165 2.40 8.21 -18.55
CA THR A 165 2.30 7.11 -19.51
C THR A 165 1.37 7.45 -20.67
N GLN A 166 0.24 8.11 -20.39
CA GLN A 166 -0.71 8.56 -21.40
C GLN A 166 -0.07 9.63 -22.30
N ALA A 167 0.63 10.60 -21.72
CA ALA A 167 1.34 11.65 -22.46
C ALA A 167 2.45 11.09 -23.35
N ALA A 168 3.13 10.01 -22.93
CA ALA A 168 4.13 9.29 -23.71
C ALA A 168 3.53 8.41 -24.85
N GLY A 169 2.21 8.47 -25.08
CA GLY A 169 1.54 7.67 -26.12
C GLY A 169 1.30 6.21 -25.73
N GLY A 170 1.39 5.87 -24.44
CA GLY A 170 1.24 4.51 -23.90
C GLY A 170 -0.14 3.86 -24.04
N GLY A 171 -1.10 4.47 -24.77
CA GLY A 171 -2.46 3.98 -24.97
C GLY A 171 -2.62 2.61 -25.67
N ARG A 172 -1.54 1.85 -25.89
CA ARG A 172 -1.57 0.51 -26.48
C ARG A 172 -1.36 -0.58 -25.41
N GLY A 173 -2.35 -0.71 -24.53
CA GLY A 173 -2.68 -1.93 -23.80
C GLY A 173 -1.56 -2.54 -22.96
N ARG A 174 -1.22 -1.98 -21.80
CA ARG A 174 -0.31 -2.64 -20.83
C ARG A 174 -0.70 -2.28 -19.39
N TYR A 175 -1.79 -2.79 -18.79
CA TYR A 175 -2.02 -2.50 -17.36
C TYR A 175 -2.72 -3.63 -16.61
N GLY A 176 -2.04 -4.17 -15.61
CA GLY A 176 -2.63 -4.96 -14.54
C GLY A 176 -1.75 -4.69 -13.35
N LEU A 177 -2.15 -3.73 -12.53
CA LEU A 177 -1.27 -3.05 -11.58
C LEU A 177 -1.46 -3.63 -10.19
N MET A 178 -0.42 -4.29 -9.70
CA MET A 178 -0.29 -4.58 -8.28
C MET A 178 0.58 -3.49 -7.66
N PHE A 179 0.02 -2.77 -6.68
CA PHE A 179 0.72 -1.68 -6.01
C PHE A 179 1.25 -2.15 -4.67
N LEU A 180 2.57 -2.13 -4.55
CA LEU A 180 3.28 -2.36 -3.30
C LEU A 180 3.85 -1.03 -2.83
N MET A 181 3.49 -0.61 -1.61
CA MET A 181 3.93 0.65 -1.03
C MET A 181 4.92 0.44 0.09
N GLY A 182 5.93 1.31 0.24
CA GLY A 182 6.82 1.31 1.40
C GLY A 182 7.14 2.70 1.89
#